data_AF-A0A9X2JFW0-F1
#
_entry.id   AF-A0A9X2JFW0-F1
#
_cell.length_a   1.000
_cell.length_b   1.000
_cell.length_c   1.000
_cell.angle_alpha   90.00
_cell.angle_beta   90.00
_cell.angle_gamma   90.00
#
_symmetry.space_group_name_H-M   'P 1'
#
loop_
_entity.id
_entity.type
_entity.pdbx_description
1 polymer ?
#
loop_
_entity_poly.entity_id
_entity_poly.type
_entity_poly.pdbx_seq_one_letter_code
_entity_poly.pdbx_strand_id
1 'polypeptide(L)'
;MLNAVMLPLANVQLWITPLWILSLGVTAAVVILAVLYGLMVLVWPAGAYSVRQAAGDGLLTPIACVAGAFVLLTVLASASMPVDDMWDSLTRLPTAHEHTATFTIAPNAEDQPLDVDIRADELLWYTLATDGDLRLSTEKGRGFVAVDFTLTGGDDYDWDPAKKYPRIFQDRITTLYATNPNDQPVDLALTYETDVEMPEVHHLPIVMMSVLAVVLLYFMLEILFPGIATVAVGTAKEAISQPLFMVLTILGAVALVIFVFIPYHTFGEDVKMLTDSGLTTIMVLGILFALWTSSTSVSEEIEGKTALTMLSKPVSRRQFVIGKFLGILWPLLVMFVILGAILLITISYKVVYDARESSQPTPDWQLCYTTMVSAIPGLVLAYMQAAVLAAISVAISTRLSMLPNLIIVGSIYVIGNLLPQIVRTSAGDIPFIAFTGKLLSVILPVLNHFNIQPAIAAGVAVPYEYLIRAGIYCLLYCAAAMVLALLLFEDRDLA
;
A
#
# COMPACT_ATOMS: atom_id res chain seq x y z
N MET A 1 5.85 -36.73 8.91
CA MET A 1 6.51 -35.41 8.78
C MET A 1 6.82 -35.02 7.34
N LEU A 2 7.08 -35.92 6.38
CA LEU A 2 7.25 -35.54 4.95
C LEU A 2 5.96 -35.11 4.22
N ASN A 3 4.76 -35.48 4.70
CA ASN A 3 3.49 -35.04 4.10
C ASN A 3 3.07 -33.60 4.46
N ALA A 4 3.78 -32.93 5.38
CA ALA A 4 3.53 -31.53 5.72
C ALA A 4 4.21 -30.54 4.74
N VAL A 5 5.19 -31.03 3.97
CA VAL A 5 5.97 -30.23 2.99
C VAL A 5 5.42 -30.38 1.56
N MET A 6 4.48 -31.31 1.33
CA MET A 6 3.70 -31.34 0.09
C MET A 6 2.74 -30.16 0.09
N LEU A 7 3.24 -29.06 -0.48
CA LEU A 7 2.55 -27.86 -0.93
C LEU A 7 1.10 -28.17 -1.35
N PRO A 8 0.09 -27.35 -1.02
CA PRO A 8 -1.26 -27.59 -1.50
C PRO A 8 -1.32 -27.18 -2.98
N LEU A 9 -0.74 -27.99 -3.87
CA LEU A 9 -0.89 -27.86 -5.32
C LEU A 9 -2.39 -27.78 -5.70
N ALA A 10 -3.25 -28.43 -4.91
CA ALA A 10 -4.69 -28.41 -5.06
C ALA A 10 -5.35 -27.03 -4.83
N ASN A 11 -4.74 -26.16 -4.01
CA ASN A 11 -5.28 -24.83 -3.67
C ASN A 11 -4.32 -23.71 -4.11
N VAL A 12 -3.45 -23.98 -5.08
CA VAL A 12 -2.49 -23.00 -5.60
C VAL A 12 -3.19 -21.75 -6.14
N GLN A 13 -4.34 -21.94 -6.80
CA GLN A 13 -5.13 -20.85 -7.31
C GLN A 13 -5.51 -19.88 -6.18
N LEU A 14 -6.02 -20.36 -5.04
CA LEU A 14 -6.53 -19.51 -3.95
C LEU A 14 -5.50 -18.50 -3.41
N TRP A 15 -4.26 -18.92 -3.15
CA TRP A 15 -3.24 -18.03 -2.59
C TRP A 15 -2.42 -17.30 -3.67
N ILE A 16 -2.47 -17.74 -4.93
CA ILE A 16 -1.83 -17.02 -6.05
C ILE A 16 -2.75 -15.94 -6.63
N THR A 17 -4.07 -16.11 -6.67
CA THR A 17 -5.00 -15.10 -7.23
C THR A 17 -4.73 -13.71 -6.68
N PRO A 18 -4.53 -13.51 -5.36
CA PRO A 18 -4.26 -12.18 -4.84
C PRO A 18 -2.96 -11.56 -5.37
N LEU A 19 -1.91 -12.37 -5.45
CA LEU A 19 -0.61 -11.96 -5.97
C LEU A 19 -0.69 -11.65 -7.47
N TRP A 20 -1.50 -12.42 -8.21
CA TRP A 20 -1.75 -12.22 -9.64
C TRP A 20 -2.49 -10.91 -9.92
N ILE A 21 -3.49 -10.55 -9.11
CA ILE A 21 -4.19 -9.26 -9.22
C ILE A 21 -3.22 -8.09 -9.01
N LEU A 22 -2.37 -8.14 -7.98
CA LEU A 22 -1.33 -7.12 -7.79
C LEU A 22 -0.30 -7.12 -8.94
N SER A 23 0.06 -8.29 -9.46
CA SER A 23 1.06 -8.42 -10.52
C SER A 23 0.61 -7.82 -11.85
N LEU A 24 -0.71 -7.76 -12.11
CA LEU A 24 -1.28 -7.06 -13.26
C LEU A 24 -1.00 -5.56 -13.23
N GLY A 25 -1.14 -4.90 -12.08
CA GLY A 25 -0.79 -3.48 -11.92
C GLY A 25 0.69 -3.21 -12.17
N VAL A 26 1.57 -4.09 -11.66
CA VAL A 26 3.02 -4.03 -11.92
C VAL A 26 3.32 -4.25 -13.41
N THR A 27 2.65 -5.22 -14.04
CA THR A 27 2.83 -5.52 -15.46
C THR A 27 2.39 -4.37 -16.34
N ALA A 28 1.25 -3.74 -16.05
CA ALA A 28 0.79 -2.53 -16.73
C ALA A 28 1.83 -1.40 -16.64
N ALA A 29 2.42 -1.18 -15.46
CA ALA A 29 3.49 -0.20 -15.29
C ALA A 29 4.73 -0.53 -16.13
N VAL A 30 5.17 -1.80 -16.15
CA VAL A 30 6.31 -2.23 -16.96
C VAL A 30 6.04 -2.06 -18.46
N VAL A 31 4.83 -2.37 -18.93
CA VAL A 31 4.42 -2.14 -20.32
C VAL A 31 4.44 -0.65 -20.66
N ILE A 32 3.90 0.21 -19.80
CA ILE A 32 3.94 1.67 -19.99
C ILE A 32 5.38 2.17 -20.05
N LEU A 33 6.26 1.73 -19.14
CA LEU A 33 7.68 2.11 -19.16
C LEU A 33 8.38 1.64 -20.44
N ALA A 34 8.07 0.44 -20.93
CA ALA A 34 8.61 -0.08 -22.20
C ALA A 34 8.13 0.74 -23.40
N VAL A 35 6.84 1.13 -23.43
CA VAL A 35 6.29 2.00 -24.48
C VAL A 35 6.92 3.39 -24.42
N LEU A 36 7.02 4.00 -23.23
CA LEU A 36 7.67 5.29 -23.03
C LEU A 36 9.13 5.25 -23.48
N TYR A 37 9.86 4.19 -23.15
CA TYR A 37 11.22 3.99 -23.62
C TYR A 37 11.29 3.83 -25.15
N GLY A 38 10.37 3.06 -25.75
CA GLY A 38 10.29 2.91 -27.21
C GLY A 38 10.02 4.24 -27.93
N LEU A 39 9.10 5.04 -27.42
CA LEU A 39 8.84 6.40 -27.91
C LEU A 39 10.06 7.31 -27.73
N MET A 40 10.77 7.19 -26.61
CA MET A 40 12.00 7.94 -26.35
C MET A 40 13.11 7.57 -27.33
N VAL A 41 13.27 6.30 -27.70
CA VAL A 41 14.24 5.86 -28.72
C VAL A 41 13.94 6.51 -30.08
N LEU A 42 12.66 6.68 -30.42
CA LEU A 42 12.22 7.28 -31.68
C LEU A 42 12.42 8.81 -31.70
N VAL A 43 12.04 9.51 -30.62
CA VAL A 43 12.05 10.98 -30.56
C VAL A 43 13.42 11.53 -30.13
N TRP A 44 14.09 10.85 -29.20
CA TRP A 44 15.32 11.32 -28.58
C TRP A 44 16.30 10.16 -28.27
N PRO A 45 16.98 9.61 -29.30
CA PRO A 45 17.84 8.42 -29.16
C PRO A 45 19.01 8.62 -28.18
N ALA A 46 19.52 9.84 -28.05
CA ALA A 46 20.57 10.16 -27.09
C ALA A 46 20.09 10.02 -25.63
N GLY A 47 18.89 10.51 -25.32
CA GLY A 47 18.31 10.37 -23.98
C GLY A 47 17.93 8.92 -23.66
N ALA A 48 17.45 8.16 -24.65
CA ALA A 48 17.17 6.73 -24.47
C ALA A 48 18.42 5.92 -24.12
N TYR A 49 19.58 6.27 -24.69
CA TYR A 49 20.86 5.64 -24.29
C TYR A 49 21.20 5.91 -22.82
N SER A 50 21.02 7.15 -22.34
CA SER A 50 21.22 7.51 -20.93
C SER A 50 20.28 6.76 -20.00
N VAL A 51 18.98 6.66 -20.34
CA VAL A 51 18.00 5.89 -19.55
C VAL A 51 18.37 4.41 -19.48
N ARG A 52 18.80 3.83 -20.60
CA ARG A 52 19.26 2.43 -20.63
C ARG A 52 20.50 2.22 -19.77
N GLN A 53 21.44 3.16 -19.81
CA GLN A 53 22.64 3.10 -18.99
C GLN A 53 22.30 3.21 -17.50
N ALA A 54 21.44 4.16 -17.12
CA ALA A 54 20.99 4.34 -15.75
C ALA A 54 20.20 3.12 -15.21
N ALA A 55 19.38 2.48 -16.06
CA ALA A 55 18.70 1.23 -15.72
C ALA A 55 19.67 0.04 -15.56
N GLY A 56 20.75 0.02 -16.34
CA GLY A 56 21.82 -0.99 -16.26
C GLY A 56 22.86 -0.72 -15.16
N ASP A 57 22.84 0.47 -14.57
CA ASP A 57 23.86 0.95 -13.63
C ASP A 57 23.74 0.33 -12.22
N GLY A 58 22.82 -0.61 -12.01
CA GLY A 58 22.74 -1.46 -10.82
C GLY A 58 21.73 -1.02 -9.77
N LEU A 59 21.29 0.24 -9.78
CA LEU A 59 20.36 0.74 -8.74
C LEU A 59 18.91 0.29 -8.99
N LEU A 60 18.42 0.46 -10.21
CA LEU A 60 17.07 0.03 -10.61
C LEU A 60 17.00 -1.48 -10.87
N THR A 61 18.15 -2.15 -11.03
CA THR A 61 18.20 -3.57 -11.43
C THR A 61 17.49 -4.50 -10.45
N PRO A 62 17.66 -4.41 -9.11
CA PRO A 62 16.92 -5.25 -8.18
C PRO A 62 15.40 -5.02 -8.21
N ILE A 63 14.98 -3.76 -8.35
CA ILE A 63 13.56 -3.39 -8.50
C ILE A 63 13.00 -3.98 -9.80
N ALA A 64 13.75 -3.88 -10.89
CA ALA A 64 13.39 -4.46 -12.17
C ALA A 64 13.33 -6.00 -12.12
N CYS A 65 14.21 -6.66 -11.34
CA CYS A 65 14.13 -8.10 -11.11
C CYS A 65 12.85 -8.50 -10.37
N VAL A 66 12.49 -7.75 -9.31
CA VAL A 66 11.22 -7.99 -8.60
C VAL A 66 10.04 -7.76 -9.55
N ALA A 67 10.00 -6.62 -10.27
CA ALA A 67 8.96 -6.34 -11.25
C ALA A 67 8.88 -7.44 -12.34
N GLY A 68 10.03 -7.92 -12.82
CA GLY A 68 10.12 -9.02 -13.77
C GLY A 68 9.56 -10.34 -13.22
N ALA A 69 9.76 -10.62 -11.93
CA ALA A 69 9.14 -11.77 -11.26
C ALA A 69 7.61 -11.64 -11.19
N PHE A 70 7.08 -10.45 -10.92
CA PHE A 70 5.63 -10.18 -10.99
C PHE A 70 5.08 -10.27 -12.42
N VAL A 71 5.82 -9.79 -13.44
CA VAL A 71 5.43 -9.98 -14.85
C VAL A 71 5.39 -11.45 -15.20
N LEU A 72 6.40 -12.22 -14.81
CA LEU A 72 6.43 -13.67 -15.01
C LEU A 72 5.26 -14.36 -14.31
N LEU A 73 4.94 -13.97 -13.07
CA LEU A 73 3.78 -14.48 -12.33
C LEU A 73 2.48 -14.20 -13.09
N THR A 74 2.33 -12.99 -13.63
CA THR A 74 1.14 -12.59 -14.41
C THR A 74 0.93 -13.51 -15.60
N VAL A 75 2.00 -13.74 -16.38
CA VAL A 75 1.95 -14.60 -17.57
C VAL A 75 1.68 -16.05 -17.20
N LEU A 76 2.42 -16.61 -16.23
CA LEU A 76 2.30 -18.02 -15.87
C LEU A 76 0.98 -18.37 -15.19
N ALA A 77 0.43 -17.48 -14.35
CA ALA A 77 -0.80 -17.75 -13.62
C ALA A 77 -2.06 -17.40 -14.43
N SER A 78 -1.97 -16.55 -15.47
CA SER A 78 -3.13 -16.08 -16.27
C SER A 78 -4.06 -17.19 -16.75
N ALA A 79 -3.54 -18.35 -17.16
CA ALA A 79 -4.32 -19.47 -17.67
C ALA A 79 -5.26 -20.10 -16.61
N SER A 80 -5.04 -19.82 -15.34
CA SER A 80 -5.80 -20.37 -14.20
C SER A 80 -6.64 -19.33 -13.46
N MET A 81 -6.70 -18.09 -13.96
CA MET A 81 -7.28 -16.94 -13.25
C MET A 81 -8.54 -16.41 -13.95
N PRO A 82 -9.46 -15.76 -13.22
CA PRO A 82 -10.69 -15.20 -13.79
C PRO A 82 -10.40 -13.90 -14.57
N VAL A 83 -9.80 -14.03 -15.75
CA VAL A 83 -9.40 -12.89 -16.59
C VAL A 83 -10.61 -12.14 -17.15
N ASP A 84 -11.66 -12.87 -17.52
CA ASP A 84 -12.86 -12.29 -18.13
C ASP A 84 -13.61 -11.40 -17.13
N ASP A 85 -13.92 -11.94 -15.95
CA ASP A 85 -14.57 -11.23 -14.85
C ASP A 85 -13.78 -9.97 -14.42
N MET A 86 -12.44 -10.06 -14.43
CA MET A 86 -11.55 -8.94 -14.13
C MET A 86 -11.61 -7.86 -15.23
N TRP A 87 -11.57 -8.26 -16.51
CA TRP A 87 -11.64 -7.33 -17.63
C TRP A 87 -12.99 -6.60 -17.66
N ASP A 88 -14.07 -7.35 -17.45
CA ASP A 88 -15.42 -6.83 -17.30
C ASP A 88 -15.48 -5.78 -16.18
N SER A 89 -14.96 -6.11 -15.00
CA SER A 89 -14.87 -5.19 -13.86
C SER A 89 -14.06 -3.93 -14.21
N LEU A 90 -12.91 -4.06 -14.88
CA LEU A 90 -12.07 -2.93 -15.28
C LEU A 90 -12.78 -1.96 -16.23
N THR A 91 -13.57 -2.48 -17.17
CA THR A 91 -14.34 -1.63 -18.12
C THR A 91 -15.51 -0.91 -17.45
N ARG A 92 -16.05 -1.47 -16.35
CA ARG A 92 -17.17 -0.90 -15.58
C ARG A 92 -16.73 0.04 -14.46
N LEU A 93 -15.45 0.08 -14.11
CA LEU A 93 -14.92 1.02 -13.09
C LEU A 93 -15.37 2.48 -13.28
N PRO A 94 -15.36 3.07 -14.50
CA PRO A 94 -15.80 4.46 -14.68
C PRO A 94 -17.30 4.68 -14.46
N THR A 95 -18.11 3.61 -14.47
CA THR A 95 -19.56 3.64 -14.33
C THR A 95 -20.06 3.23 -12.94
N ALA A 96 -19.15 2.78 -12.06
CA ALA A 96 -19.41 2.37 -10.69
C ALA A 96 -19.58 3.58 -9.75
N HIS A 97 -20.69 4.32 -9.90
CA HIS A 97 -21.00 5.56 -9.18
C HIS A 97 -22.47 5.53 -8.74
N GLU A 98 -22.91 6.54 -7.99
CA GLU A 98 -24.32 6.73 -7.65
C GLU A 98 -25.16 7.02 -8.92
N HIS A 99 -26.18 6.21 -9.15
CA HIS A 99 -27.15 6.37 -10.23
C HIS A 99 -28.49 6.78 -9.63
N THR A 100 -29.06 7.86 -10.17
CA THR A 100 -30.43 8.29 -9.82
C THR A 100 -31.30 8.19 -11.08
N ALA A 101 -32.30 7.31 -11.04
CA ALA A 101 -33.29 7.15 -12.08
C ALA A 101 -34.66 7.58 -11.54
N THR A 102 -35.35 8.46 -12.27
CA THR A 102 -36.71 8.88 -11.94
C THR A 102 -37.66 8.35 -13.01
N PHE A 103 -38.73 7.70 -12.58
CA PHE A 103 -39.70 7.06 -13.44
C PHE A 103 -41.10 7.57 -13.11
N THR A 104 -41.76 8.21 -14.08
CA THR A 104 -43.17 8.59 -13.95
C THR A 104 -44.05 7.45 -14.44
N ILE A 105 -44.87 6.91 -13.53
CA ILE A 105 -45.72 5.76 -13.78
C ILE A 105 -47.15 6.25 -14.00
N ALA A 106 -47.74 5.85 -15.13
CA ALA A 106 -49.05 6.36 -15.53
C ALA A 106 -50.17 5.93 -14.55
N PRO A 107 -51.28 6.68 -14.46
CA PRO A 107 -52.43 6.29 -13.65
C PRO A 107 -52.99 4.94 -14.09
N ASN A 108 -53.35 4.07 -13.14
CA ASN A 108 -53.89 2.73 -13.41
C ASN A 108 -53.02 1.87 -14.36
N ALA A 109 -51.71 2.10 -14.39
CA ALA A 109 -50.78 1.33 -15.23
C ALA A 109 -50.55 -0.06 -14.64
N GLU A 110 -50.71 -1.09 -15.48
CA GLU A 110 -50.40 -2.49 -15.16
C GLU A 110 -49.04 -2.86 -15.75
N ASP A 111 -48.10 -3.31 -14.90
CA ASP A 111 -46.76 -3.78 -15.29
C ASP A 111 -46.05 -2.86 -16.32
N GLN A 112 -45.99 -1.56 -16.03
CA GLN A 112 -45.20 -0.63 -16.84
C GLN A 112 -43.72 -1.02 -16.73
N PRO A 113 -43.03 -1.33 -17.84
CA PRO A 113 -41.63 -1.70 -17.81
C PRO A 113 -40.76 -0.46 -17.54
N LEU A 114 -39.90 -0.56 -16.54
CA LEU A 114 -38.85 0.40 -16.21
C LEU A 114 -37.52 -0.24 -16.58
N ASP A 115 -36.82 0.36 -17.55
CA ASP A 115 -35.52 -0.13 -18.01
C ASP A 115 -34.46 0.23 -16.97
N VAL A 116 -33.94 -0.79 -16.30
CA VAL A 116 -33.03 -0.66 -15.16
C VAL A 116 -32.06 -1.84 -15.26
N ASP A 117 -30.79 -1.60 -15.65
CA ASP A 117 -29.73 -2.62 -15.67
C ASP A 117 -29.00 -2.61 -14.31
N ILE A 118 -29.51 -3.40 -13.38
CA ILE A 118 -28.96 -3.57 -12.04
C ILE A 118 -28.41 -4.98 -11.91
N ARG A 119 -27.12 -5.09 -11.58
CA ARG A 119 -26.51 -6.35 -11.14
C ARG A 119 -26.54 -6.41 -9.63
N ALA A 120 -27.19 -7.44 -9.09
CA ALA A 120 -27.24 -7.65 -7.65
C ALA A 120 -25.83 -7.75 -7.04
N ASP A 121 -24.87 -8.40 -7.70
CA ASP A 121 -23.52 -8.56 -7.14
C ASP A 121 -22.71 -7.24 -7.05
N GLU A 122 -23.14 -6.22 -7.77
CA GLU A 122 -22.51 -4.90 -7.83
C GLU A 122 -23.18 -3.89 -6.88
N LEU A 123 -24.37 -4.16 -6.35
CA LEU A 123 -25.14 -3.22 -5.52
C LEU A 123 -24.57 -3.05 -4.11
N LEU A 124 -24.14 -1.82 -3.78
CA LEU A 124 -23.72 -1.40 -2.43
C LEU A 124 -24.92 -1.02 -1.56
N TRP A 125 -25.77 -0.12 -2.06
CA TRP A 125 -27.03 0.27 -1.42
C TRP A 125 -28.03 0.78 -2.48
N TYR A 126 -29.30 0.80 -2.13
CA TYR A 126 -30.32 1.47 -2.94
C TYR A 126 -31.43 2.04 -2.07
N THR A 127 -31.98 3.16 -2.51
CA THR A 127 -33.16 3.81 -1.95
C THR A 127 -34.24 3.91 -3.03
N LEU A 128 -35.43 3.44 -2.69
CA LEU A 128 -36.63 3.60 -3.50
C LEU A 128 -37.54 4.61 -2.79
N ALA A 129 -37.70 5.79 -3.36
CA ALA A 129 -38.61 6.82 -2.87
C ALA A 129 -39.81 6.94 -3.81
N THR A 130 -41.02 7.00 -3.24
CA THR A 130 -42.28 7.10 -4.00
C THR A 130 -43.25 8.09 -3.37
N ASP A 131 -43.91 8.88 -4.21
CA ASP A 131 -44.91 9.87 -3.77
C ASP A 131 -46.29 9.25 -3.50
N GLY A 132 -46.50 8.00 -3.92
CA GLY A 132 -47.76 7.27 -3.78
C GLY A 132 -47.54 5.75 -3.69
N ASP A 133 -48.60 5.02 -3.34
CA ASP A 133 -48.51 3.57 -3.19
C ASP A 133 -48.18 2.90 -4.53
N LEU A 134 -47.13 2.07 -4.55
CA LEU A 134 -46.63 1.43 -5.76
C LEU A 134 -46.32 -0.05 -5.52
N ARG A 135 -46.60 -0.90 -6.51
CA ARG A 135 -46.22 -2.32 -6.49
C ARG A 135 -45.13 -2.56 -7.51
N LEU A 136 -44.02 -3.13 -7.08
CA LEU A 136 -42.88 -3.45 -7.93
C LEU A 136 -42.72 -4.97 -8.03
N SER A 137 -42.32 -5.45 -9.20
CA SER A 137 -41.97 -6.84 -9.43
C SER A 137 -40.83 -6.98 -10.44
N THR A 138 -40.01 -8.02 -10.26
CA THR A 138 -38.89 -8.36 -11.16
C THR A 138 -39.32 -9.25 -12.34
N GLU A 139 -40.53 -9.82 -12.29
CA GLU A 139 -41.10 -10.67 -13.34
C GLU A 139 -42.44 -10.10 -13.85
N LYS A 140 -42.63 -10.16 -15.17
CA LYS A 140 -43.87 -9.73 -15.82
C LYS A 140 -45.07 -10.57 -15.34
N GLY A 141 -46.16 -9.92 -14.94
CA GLY A 141 -47.43 -10.57 -14.57
C GLY A 141 -47.56 -10.98 -13.10
N ARG A 142 -46.57 -10.68 -12.25
CA ARG A 142 -46.63 -11.00 -10.81
C ARG A 142 -47.18 -9.87 -9.93
N GLY A 143 -47.27 -8.64 -10.43
CA GLY A 143 -47.70 -7.44 -9.68
C GLY A 143 -49.09 -7.49 -9.03
N PHE A 144 -49.95 -8.45 -9.40
CA PHE A 144 -51.27 -8.69 -8.79
C PHE A 144 -51.42 -10.04 -8.08
N VAL A 145 -50.54 -11.01 -8.33
CA VAL A 145 -50.70 -12.41 -7.89
C VAL A 145 -49.75 -12.77 -6.74
N ALA A 146 -48.53 -12.24 -6.78
CA ALA A 146 -47.51 -12.36 -5.74
C ALA A 146 -46.65 -11.10 -5.82
N VAL A 147 -47.10 -10.03 -5.15
CA VAL A 147 -46.34 -8.78 -5.08
C VAL A 147 -45.02 -9.08 -4.39
N ASP A 148 -43.92 -8.88 -5.10
CA ASP A 148 -42.60 -9.10 -4.50
C ASP A 148 -42.37 -8.03 -3.40
N PHE A 149 -42.79 -6.77 -3.62
CA PHE A 149 -42.70 -5.68 -2.63
C PHE A 149 -43.69 -4.52 -2.93
N THR A 150 -44.30 -3.95 -1.88
CA THR A 150 -45.18 -2.77 -1.95
C THR A 150 -44.50 -1.59 -1.27
N LEU A 151 -44.38 -0.48 -1.99
CA LEU A 151 -43.93 0.80 -1.45
C LEU A 151 -45.16 1.63 -1.06
N THR A 152 -45.18 2.20 0.13
CA THR A 152 -46.24 3.10 0.60
C THR A 152 -45.82 4.53 0.31
N GLY A 153 -46.73 5.37 -0.17
CA GLY A 153 -46.44 6.78 -0.46
C GLY A 153 -45.86 7.52 0.75
N GLY A 154 -44.64 8.05 0.61
CA GLY A 154 -43.93 8.79 1.65
C GLY A 154 -43.01 7.96 2.58
N ASP A 155 -42.94 6.64 2.42
CA ASP A 155 -41.98 5.78 3.12
C ASP A 155 -40.86 5.30 2.17
N ASP A 156 -39.67 5.86 2.32
CA ASP A 156 -38.50 5.47 1.52
C ASP A 156 -38.02 4.07 1.92
N TYR A 157 -37.84 3.19 0.93
CA TYR A 157 -37.24 1.89 1.15
C TYR A 157 -35.73 1.96 0.96
N ASP A 158 -35.01 2.00 2.08
CA ASP A 158 -33.55 1.98 2.13
C ASP A 158 -33.02 0.56 2.35
N TRP A 159 -32.28 0.04 1.38
CA TRP A 159 -31.48 -1.17 1.57
C TRP A 159 -29.99 -0.86 1.64
N ASP A 160 -29.35 -1.38 2.67
CA ASP A 160 -27.91 -1.32 2.94
C ASP A 160 -27.53 -2.65 3.62
N PRO A 161 -26.41 -3.30 3.24
CA PRO A 161 -25.86 -4.49 3.91
C PRO A 161 -25.79 -4.39 5.45
N ALA A 162 -25.66 -3.18 6.01
CA ALA A 162 -25.63 -2.93 7.44
C ALA A 162 -27.04 -2.84 8.10
N LYS A 163 -28.09 -2.58 7.32
CA LYS A 163 -29.48 -2.47 7.79
C LYS A 163 -30.18 -3.83 7.71
N LYS A 164 -31.18 -4.06 8.57
CA LYS A 164 -31.93 -5.33 8.66
C LYS A 164 -32.97 -5.55 7.56
N TYR A 165 -33.11 -4.64 6.59
CA TYR A 165 -34.11 -4.77 5.54
C TYR A 165 -33.72 -5.88 4.55
N PRO A 166 -34.67 -6.72 4.11
CA PRO A 166 -34.38 -7.80 3.17
C PRO A 166 -33.89 -7.23 1.82
N ARG A 167 -32.91 -7.91 1.21
CA ARG A 167 -32.44 -7.53 -0.14
C ARG A 167 -33.51 -7.90 -1.17
N ILE A 168 -34.03 -6.90 -1.87
CA ILE A 168 -35.02 -7.03 -2.95
C ILE A 168 -34.37 -7.62 -4.21
N PHE A 169 -33.24 -7.06 -4.64
CA PHE A 169 -32.55 -7.46 -5.86
C PHE A 169 -31.58 -8.62 -5.59
N GLN A 170 -31.91 -9.82 -6.06
CA GLN A 170 -31.11 -11.04 -5.84
C GLN A 170 -30.29 -11.47 -7.07
N ASP A 171 -30.81 -11.20 -8.27
CA ASP A 171 -30.16 -11.52 -9.53
C ASP A 171 -29.99 -10.26 -10.40
N ARG A 172 -29.34 -10.40 -11.56
CA ARG A 172 -29.31 -9.33 -12.55
C ARG A 172 -30.71 -9.03 -13.08
N ILE A 173 -31.14 -7.78 -12.92
CA ILE A 173 -32.42 -7.27 -13.39
C ILE A 173 -32.15 -6.29 -14.50
N THR A 174 -32.83 -6.46 -15.63
CA THR A 174 -32.78 -5.56 -16.79
C THR A 174 -34.08 -4.78 -16.97
N THR A 175 -35.17 -5.24 -16.36
CA THR A 175 -36.47 -4.57 -16.42
C THR A 175 -37.20 -4.77 -15.12
N LEU A 176 -37.58 -3.66 -14.48
CA LEU A 176 -38.42 -3.65 -13.30
C LEU A 176 -39.86 -3.32 -13.74
N TYR A 177 -40.85 -4.09 -13.29
CA TYR A 177 -42.25 -3.85 -13.63
C TYR A 177 -42.93 -3.11 -12.48
N ALA A 178 -43.51 -1.94 -12.80
CA ALA A 178 -44.24 -1.13 -11.86
C ALA A 178 -45.74 -1.17 -12.13
N THR A 179 -46.53 -1.40 -11.10
CA THR A 179 -48.00 -1.34 -11.13
C THR A 179 -48.48 -0.23 -10.22
N ASN A 180 -49.22 0.73 -10.80
CA ASN A 180 -49.79 1.87 -10.07
C ASN A 180 -51.30 1.65 -9.84
N PRO A 181 -51.74 1.36 -8.61
CA PRO A 181 -53.15 1.19 -8.27
C PRO A 181 -53.92 2.52 -8.11
N ASN A 182 -53.24 3.67 -8.20
CA ASN A 182 -53.84 4.99 -7.98
C ASN A 182 -54.34 5.64 -9.28
N ASP A 183 -55.33 6.51 -9.13
CA ASP A 183 -55.93 7.31 -10.22
C ASP A 183 -55.07 8.53 -10.63
N GLN A 184 -53.93 8.75 -9.96
CA GLN A 184 -52.97 9.82 -10.27
C GLN A 184 -51.61 9.21 -10.66
N PRO A 185 -50.81 9.90 -11.50
CA PRO A 185 -49.47 9.45 -11.81
C PRO A 185 -48.60 9.48 -10.55
N VAL A 186 -47.73 8.48 -10.40
CA VAL A 186 -46.80 8.36 -9.26
C VAL A 186 -45.38 8.38 -9.80
N ASP A 187 -44.53 9.22 -9.20
CA ASP A 187 -43.11 9.25 -9.50
C ASP A 187 -42.36 8.30 -8.56
N LEU A 188 -41.53 7.44 -9.15
CA LEU A 188 -40.60 6.57 -8.45
C LEU A 188 -39.18 7.11 -8.66
N ALA A 189 -38.53 7.51 -7.59
CA ALA A 189 -37.10 7.80 -7.59
C ALA A 189 -36.33 6.60 -7.06
N LEU A 190 -35.54 5.97 -7.94
CA LEU A 190 -34.63 4.89 -7.61
C LEU A 190 -33.21 5.46 -7.61
N THR A 191 -32.62 5.55 -6.44
CA THR A 191 -31.21 5.90 -6.27
C THR A 191 -30.46 4.66 -5.84
N TYR A 192 -29.38 4.30 -6.54
CA TYR A 192 -28.56 3.16 -6.16
C TYR A 192 -27.08 3.43 -6.42
N GLU A 193 -26.23 2.89 -5.55
CA GLU A 193 -24.79 2.89 -5.77
C GLU A 193 -24.35 1.47 -6.09
N THR A 194 -23.67 1.32 -7.23
CA THR A 194 -23.08 0.06 -7.67
C THR A 194 -21.57 0.19 -7.72
N ASP A 195 -20.87 -0.83 -7.24
CA ASP A 195 -19.45 -1.06 -7.45
C ASP A 195 -19.23 -2.06 -8.62
N VAL A 196 -18.02 -2.59 -8.75
CA VAL A 196 -17.68 -3.66 -9.69
C VAL A 196 -17.69 -5.03 -9.00
N GLU A 197 -17.92 -6.07 -9.79
CA GLU A 197 -17.94 -7.48 -9.34
C GLU A 197 -16.64 -7.89 -8.60
N MET A 198 -15.49 -7.35 -9.01
CA MET A 198 -14.22 -7.44 -8.28
C MET A 198 -13.74 -6.09 -7.78
N PRO A 199 -14.07 -5.68 -6.54
CA PRO A 199 -13.62 -4.41 -5.95
C PRO A 199 -12.09 -4.28 -5.91
N GLU A 200 -11.36 -5.40 -5.87
CA GLU A 200 -9.89 -5.47 -5.88
C GLU A 200 -9.25 -4.76 -7.08
N VAL A 201 -9.99 -4.62 -8.18
CA VAL A 201 -9.53 -3.94 -9.40
C VAL A 201 -9.22 -2.46 -9.12
N HIS A 202 -9.81 -1.83 -8.09
CA HIS A 202 -9.48 -0.46 -7.66
C HIS A 202 -8.01 -0.26 -7.30
N HIS A 203 -7.32 -1.31 -6.86
CA HIS A 203 -5.91 -1.21 -6.47
C HIS A 203 -4.95 -1.28 -7.67
N LEU A 204 -5.35 -1.80 -8.83
CA LEU A 204 -4.51 -1.88 -10.04
C LEU A 204 -3.92 -0.51 -10.44
N PRO A 205 -4.71 0.56 -10.61
CA PRO A 205 -4.15 1.87 -10.96
C PRO A 205 -3.22 2.42 -9.88
N ILE A 206 -3.48 2.14 -8.60
CA ILE A 206 -2.63 2.60 -7.49
C ILE A 206 -1.26 1.90 -7.54
N VAL A 207 -1.24 0.58 -7.74
CA VAL A 207 0.01 -0.20 -7.89
C VAL A 207 0.78 0.27 -9.11
N MET A 208 0.10 0.41 -10.24
CA MET A 208 0.69 0.89 -11.49
C MET A 208 1.34 2.27 -11.30
N MET A 209 0.59 3.23 -10.74
CA MET A 209 1.08 4.58 -10.47
C MET A 209 2.22 4.60 -9.46
N SER A 210 2.22 3.71 -8.47
CA SER A 210 3.30 3.60 -7.48
C SER A 210 4.61 3.14 -8.11
N VAL A 211 4.58 2.11 -8.96
CA VAL A 211 5.77 1.62 -9.69
C VAL A 211 6.29 2.70 -10.66
N LEU A 212 5.39 3.34 -11.41
CA LEU A 212 5.74 4.45 -12.28
C LEU A 212 6.35 5.61 -11.50
N ALA A 213 5.76 5.98 -10.36
CA ALA A 213 6.25 7.08 -9.52
C ALA A 213 7.68 6.82 -9.01
N VAL A 214 8.01 5.59 -8.61
CA VAL A 214 9.38 5.24 -8.17
C VAL A 214 10.39 5.42 -9.30
N VAL A 215 10.09 4.91 -10.50
CA VAL A 215 11.00 5.01 -11.66
C VAL A 215 11.10 6.46 -12.16
N LEU A 216 9.97 7.17 -12.24
CA LEU A 216 9.94 8.57 -12.65
C LEU A 216 10.64 9.47 -11.63
N LEU A 217 10.50 9.23 -10.32
CA LEU A 217 11.19 9.98 -9.29
C LEU A 217 12.71 9.84 -9.40
N TYR A 218 13.21 8.65 -9.72
CA TYR A 218 14.63 8.42 -9.98
C TYR A 218 15.14 9.30 -11.13
N PHE A 219 14.49 9.24 -12.30
CA PHE A 219 14.89 10.05 -13.46
C PHE A 219 14.67 11.55 -13.24
N MET A 220 13.61 11.93 -12.52
CA MET A 220 13.34 13.32 -12.17
C MET A 220 14.47 13.90 -11.33
N LEU A 221 14.99 13.16 -10.35
CA LEU A 221 16.15 13.59 -9.55
C LEU A 221 17.42 13.73 -10.40
N GLU A 222 17.62 12.83 -11.36
CA GLU A 222 18.78 12.87 -12.27
C GLU A 222 18.73 14.11 -13.19
N ILE A 223 17.56 14.44 -13.73
CA ILE A 223 17.35 15.57 -14.64
C ILE A 223 17.39 16.90 -13.89
N LEU A 224 16.68 17.02 -12.76
CA LEU A 224 16.56 18.30 -12.04
C LEU A 224 17.80 18.62 -11.21
N PHE A 225 18.48 17.61 -10.64
CA PHE A 225 19.57 17.79 -9.69
C PHE A 225 20.77 16.85 -9.96
N PRO A 226 21.46 16.99 -11.11
CA PRO A 226 22.48 16.04 -11.57
C PRO A 226 23.65 15.87 -10.59
N GLY A 227 24.08 16.95 -9.91
CA GLY A 227 25.14 16.88 -8.91
C GLY A 227 24.76 16.06 -7.67
N ILE A 228 23.49 16.15 -7.23
CA ILE A 228 22.96 15.37 -6.10
C ILE A 228 22.79 13.91 -6.54
N ALA A 229 22.21 13.69 -7.71
CA ALA A 229 21.99 12.36 -8.27
C ALA A 229 23.30 11.57 -8.44
N THR A 230 24.36 12.21 -8.91
CA THR A 230 25.68 11.55 -9.08
C THR A 230 26.22 11.01 -7.75
N VAL A 231 26.11 11.79 -6.66
CA VAL A 231 26.54 11.36 -5.32
C VAL A 231 25.60 10.28 -4.77
N ALA A 232 24.29 10.44 -4.97
CA ALA A 232 23.28 9.50 -4.51
C ALA A 232 23.44 8.12 -5.16
N VAL A 233 23.60 8.08 -6.49
CA VAL A 233 23.80 6.84 -7.25
C VAL A 233 25.10 6.16 -6.84
N GLY A 234 26.20 6.90 -6.68
CA GLY A 234 27.46 6.34 -6.18
C GLY A 234 27.31 5.71 -4.80
N THR A 235 26.70 6.44 -3.86
CA THR A 235 26.45 5.95 -2.49
C THR A 235 25.52 4.74 -2.47
N ALA A 236 24.49 4.74 -3.32
CA ALA A 236 23.54 3.64 -3.38
C ALA A 236 24.19 2.35 -3.93
N LYS A 237 25.04 2.47 -4.95
CA LYS A 237 25.80 1.31 -5.48
C LYS A 237 26.76 0.76 -4.44
N GLU A 238 27.48 1.62 -3.73
CA GLU A 238 28.36 1.25 -2.62
C GLU A 238 27.55 0.47 -1.57
N ALA A 239 26.43 1.01 -1.13
CA ALA A 239 25.58 0.43 -0.09
C ALA A 239 24.95 -0.92 -0.47
N ILE A 240 24.45 -1.09 -1.71
CA ILE A 240 23.93 -2.38 -2.20
C ILE A 240 25.04 -3.43 -2.29
N SER A 241 26.26 -3.00 -2.58
CA SER A 241 27.42 -3.89 -2.70
C SER A 241 28.01 -4.30 -1.34
N GLN A 242 27.64 -3.60 -0.25
CA GLN A 242 28.10 -3.96 1.08
C GLN A 242 27.52 -5.33 1.51
N PRO A 243 28.32 -6.22 2.13
CA PRO A 243 27.83 -7.51 2.62
C PRO A 243 26.64 -7.39 3.56
N LEU A 244 26.57 -6.31 4.34
CA LEU A 244 25.47 -6.08 5.28
C LEU A 244 24.11 -6.03 4.58
N PHE A 245 24.00 -5.37 3.42
CA PHE A 245 22.75 -5.30 2.66
C PHE A 245 22.24 -6.71 2.32
N MET A 246 23.14 -7.55 1.81
CA MET A 246 22.82 -8.94 1.46
C MET A 246 22.48 -9.77 2.69
N VAL A 247 23.26 -9.67 3.77
CA VAL A 247 23.02 -10.39 5.03
C VAL A 247 21.65 -10.04 5.62
N LEU A 248 21.30 -8.76 5.71
CA LEU A 248 20.02 -8.33 6.28
C LEU A 248 18.84 -8.72 5.38
N THR A 249 19.00 -8.62 4.05
CA THR A 249 17.96 -9.04 3.10
C THR A 249 17.73 -10.55 3.17
N ILE A 250 18.78 -11.37 3.21
CA ILE A 250 18.66 -12.82 3.34
C ILE A 250 18.08 -13.19 4.71
N LEU A 251 18.57 -12.58 5.79
CA LEU A 251 18.05 -12.80 7.14
C LEU A 251 16.56 -12.48 7.24
N GLY A 252 16.14 -11.34 6.68
CA GLY A 252 14.74 -10.94 6.61
C GLY A 252 13.91 -11.93 5.80
N ALA A 253 14.37 -12.32 4.60
CA ALA A 253 13.67 -13.29 3.77
C ALA A 253 13.48 -14.64 4.48
N VAL A 254 14.54 -15.15 5.13
CA VAL A 254 14.48 -16.40 5.90
C VAL A 254 13.54 -16.26 7.09
N ALA A 255 13.60 -15.16 7.84
CA ALA A 255 12.71 -14.92 8.98
C ALA A 255 11.23 -14.89 8.55
N LEU A 256 10.90 -14.18 7.47
CA LEU A 256 9.53 -14.11 6.94
C LEU A 256 8.99 -15.48 6.52
N VAL A 257 9.81 -16.30 5.87
CA VAL A 257 9.41 -17.67 5.51
C VAL A 257 9.23 -18.55 6.74
N ILE A 258 10.09 -18.42 7.75
CA ILE A 258 9.98 -19.16 9.01
C ILE A 258 8.69 -18.79 9.75
N PHE A 259 8.32 -17.51 9.79
CA PHE A 259 7.11 -17.03 10.48
C PHE A 259 5.83 -17.72 10.03
N VAL A 260 5.77 -18.20 8.78
CA VAL A 260 4.64 -18.98 8.25
C VAL A 260 4.39 -20.25 9.07
N PHE A 261 5.45 -20.89 9.54
CA PHE A 261 5.40 -22.18 10.23
C PHE A 261 5.39 -22.06 11.76
N ILE A 262 5.51 -20.84 12.30
CA ILE A 262 5.45 -20.62 13.73
C ILE A 262 3.98 -20.56 14.17
N PRO A 263 3.53 -21.42 15.10
CA PRO A 263 2.24 -21.26 15.74
C PRO A 263 2.29 -20.08 16.72
N TYR A 264 1.41 -19.10 16.54
CA TYR A 264 1.36 -17.92 17.42
C TYR A 264 0.48 -18.14 18.66
N HIS A 265 -0.26 -19.27 18.69
CA HIS A 265 -1.18 -19.61 19.78
C HIS A 265 -2.23 -18.52 20.04
N THR A 266 -2.67 -17.82 18.99
CA THR A 266 -3.58 -16.66 19.08
C THR A 266 -5.03 -16.96 18.77
N PHE A 267 -5.50 -18.19 19.03
CA PHE A 267 -6.91 -18.61 18.85
C PHE A 267 -7.55 -18.16 17.51
N GLY A 268 -6.82 -18.26 16.40
CA GLY A 268 -7.30 -17.93 15.05
C GLY A 268 -6.86 -16.57 14.51
N GLU A 269 -6.04 -15.80 15.24
CA GLU A 269 -5.47 -14.53 14.77
C GLU A 269 -4.02 -14.64 14.25
N ASP A 270 -3.58 -15.85 13.93
CA ASP A 270 -2.17 -16.13 13.59
C ASP A 270 -1.70 -15.37 12.33
N VAL A 271 -2.61 -15.09 11.37
CA VAL A 271 -2.28 -14.30 10.17
C VAL A 271 -1.98 -12.83 10.52
N LYS A 272 -2.72 -12.26 11.48
CA LYS A 272 -2.49 -10.88 11.96
C LYS A 272 -1.15 -10.79 12.69
N MET A 273 -0.83 -11.79 13.52
CA MET A 273 0.45 -11.87 14.22
C MET A 273 1.64 -12.03 13.27
N LEU A 274 1.49 -12.83 12.20
CA LEU A 274 2.51 -12.92 11.14
C LEU A 274 2.71 -11.57 10.45
N THR A 275 1.61 -10.88 10.12
CA THR A 275 1.65 -9.57 9.47
C THR A 275 2.38 -8.54 10.33
N ASP A 276 2.04 -8.47 11.62
CA ASP A 276 2.71 -7.60 12.59
C ASP A 276 4.21 -7.93 12.73
N SER A 277 4.52 -9.21 12.96
CA SER A 277 5.90 -9.69 13.12
C SER A 277 6.74 -9.42 11.87
N GLY A 278 6.15 -9.63 10.69
CA GLY A 278 6.78 -9.41 9.40
C GLY A 278 7.06 -7.93 9.12
N LEU A 279 6.07 -7.05 9.31
CA LEU A 279 6.24 -5.60 9.19
C LEU A 279 7.30 -5.07 10.16
N THR A 280 7.26 -5.50 11.43
CA THR A 280 8.22 -5.09 12.44
C THR A 280 9.63 -5.58 12.11
N THR A 281 9.77 -6.80 11.60
CA THR A 281 11.07 -7.35 11.17
C THR A 281 11.67 -6.54 10.02
N ILE A 282 10.89 -6.24 8.98
CA ILE A 282 11.35 -5.42 7.84
C ILE A 282 11.74 -4.03 8.31
N MET A 283 10.93 -3.41 9.18
CA MET A 283 11.21 -2.09 9.74
C MET A 283 12.54 -2.07 10.51
N VAL A 284 12.74 -3.02 11.43
CA VAL A 284 13.95 -3.07 12.27
C VAL A 284 15.20 -3.33 11.42
N LEU A 285 15.14 -4.26 10.46
CA LEU A 285 16.24 -4.51 9.53
C LEU A 285 16.52 -3.28 8.65
N GLY A 286 15.46 -2.60 8.19
CA GLY A 286 15.47 -1.29 7.53
C GLY A 286 16.26 -0.24 8.27
N ILE A 287 15.90 -0.04 9.54
CA ILE A 287 16.55 0.92 10.42
C ILE A 287 18.00 0.54 10.63
N LEU A 288 18.29 -0.72 10.98
CA LEU A 288 19.67 -1.18 11.21
C LEU A 288 20.55 -0.95 9.98
N PHE A 289 20.04 -1.29 8.80
CA PHE A 289 20.72 -1.02 7.52
C PHE A 289 20.97 0.47 7.30
N ALA A 290 19.94 1.31 7.48
CA ALA A 290 20.04 2.74 7.27
C ALA A 290 21.04 3.41 8.23
N LEU A 291 21.02 3.04 9.51
CA LEU A 291 21.94 3.56 10.52
C LEU A 291 23.39 3.17 10.26
N TRP A 292 23.61 1.91 9.88
CA TRP A 292 24.94 1.44 9.52
C TRP A 292 25.46 2.16 8.28
N THR A 293 24.69 2.15 7.20
CA THR A 293 25.08 2.73 5.91
C THR A 293 25.30 4.23 6.02
N SER A 294 24.45 4.94 6.77
CA SER A 294 24.64 6.37 7.07
C SER A 294 25.95 6.63 7.83
N SER A 295 26.27 5.78 8.80
CA SER A 295 27.49 5.93 9.58
C SER A 295 28.75 5.69 8.76
N THR A 296 28.79 4.61 7.97
CA THR A 296 29.97 4.29 7.15
C THR A 296 30.13 5.27 5.98
N SER A 297 29.05 5.53 5.24
CA SER A 297 29.12 6.39 4.04
C SER A 297 29.38 7.87 4.32
N VAL A 298 29.16 8.34 5.55
CA VAL A 298 29.38 9.74 5.94
C VAL A 298 30.56 9.85 6.90
N SER A 299 30.54 9.12 8.04
CA SER A 299 31.57 9.28 9.07
C SER A 299 32.94 8.81 8.59
N GLU A 300 33.02 7.63 7.97
CA GLU A 300 34.32 7.07 7.52
C GLU A 300 34.88 7.86 6.36
N GLU A 301 34.05 8.39 5.47
CA GLU A 301 34.51 9.24 4.36
C GLU A 301 35.02 10.61 4.83
N ILE A 302 34.42 11.16 5.87
CA ILE A 302 34.88 12.41 6.47
C ILE A 302 36.17 12.19 7.27
N GLU A 303 36.23 11.14 8.10
CA GLU A 303 37.42 10.82 8.91
C GLU A 303 38.60 10.35 8.05
N GLY A 304 38.33 9.55 7.02
CA GLY A 304 39.31 9.04 6.07
C GLY A 304 39.83 10.06 5.06
N LYS A 305 39.37 11.33 5.14
CA LYS A 305 39.69 12.42 4.20
C LYS A 305 39.34 12.14 2.73
N THR A 306 38.60 11.07 2.42
CA THR A 306 38.15 10.75 1.06
C THR A 306 37.03 11.69 0.61
N ALA A 307 36.30 12.33 1.53
CA ALA A 307 35.36 13.40 1.21
C ALA A 307 36.03 14.58 0.45
N LEU A 308 37.31 14.88 0.73
CA LEU A 308 38.05 15.96 0.06
C LEU A 308 38.34 15.66 -1.43
N THR A 309 38.53 14.39 -1.79
CA THR A 309 38.82 14.02 -3.18
C THR A 309 37.57 14.14 -4.06
N MET A 310 36.39 13.86 -3.49
CA MET A 310 35.10 14.06 -4.14
C MET A 310 34.72 15.54 -4.29
N LEU A 311 35.08 16.38 -3.30
CA LEU A 311 34.90 17.84 -3.38
C LEU A 311 35.85 18.53 -4.38
N SER A 312 36.86 17.82 -4.90
CA SER A 312 37.70 18.30 -6.01
C SER A 312 36.96 18.27 -7.37
N LYS A 313 35.85 17.53 -7.47
CA LYS A 313 34.87 17.65 -8.57
C LYS A 313 33.91 18.81 -8.26
N PRO A 314 33.19 19.39 -9.24
CA PRO A 314 32.29 20.53 -9.03
C PRO A 314 31.00 20.13 -8.27
N VAL A 315 31.15 19.60 -7.05
CA VAL A 315 30.07 19.18 -6.15
C VAL A 315 30.16 20.02 -4.89
N SER A 316 29.10 20.77 -4.60
CA SER A 316 29.04 21.59 -3.38
C SER A 316 28.87 20.71 -2.13
N ARG A 317 29.30 21.23 -0.96
CA ARG A 317 29.06 20.60 0.34
C ARG A 317 27.59 20.23 0.58
N ARG A 318 26.67 21.08 0.13
CA ARG A 318 25.21 20.85 0.23
C ARG A 318 24.75 19.68 -0.62
N GLN A 319 25.23 19.60 -1.87
CA GLN A 319 24.92 18.49 -2.78
C GLN A 319 25.49 17.17 -2.26
N PHE A 320 26.66 17.19 -1.61
CA PHE A 320 27.24 16.01 -1.00
C PHE A 320 26.34 15.40 0.09
N VAL A 321 25.92 16.20 1.09
CA VAL A 321 25.12 15.70 2.22
C VAL A 321 23.72 15.25 1.78
N ILE A 322 23.04 16.03 0.92
CA ILE A 322 21.71 15.65 0.38
C ILE A 322 21.83 14.40 -0.51
N GLY A 323 22.86 14.34 -1.35
CA GLY A 323 23.13 13.18 -2.20
C GLY A 323 23.36 11.92 -1.39
N LYS A 324 24.13 11.99 -0.29
CA LYS A 324 24.36 10.86 0.63
C LYS A 324 23.05 10.36 1.23
N PHE A 325 22.22 11.26 1.75
CA PHE A 325 20.91 10.89 2.30
C PHE A 325 20.02 10.18 1.26
N LEU A 326 19.83 10.78 0.08
CA LEU A 326 19.03 10.16 -0.98
C LEU A 326 19.65 8.84 -1.48
N GLY A 327 20.98 8.75 -1.49
CA GLY A 327 21.71 7.53 -1.83
C GLY A 327 21.54 6.40 -0.83
N ILE A 328 21.22 6.69 0.44
CA ILE A 328 20.89 5.68 1.46
C ILE A 328 19.41 5.26 1.34
N LEU A 329 18.52 6.20 1.01
CA LEU A 329 17.09 5.92 0.85
C LEU A 329 16.78 4.95 -0.29
N TRP A 330 17.59 4.94 -1.36
CA TRP A 330 17.38 4.06 -2.50
C TRP A 330 17.62 2.57 -2.17
N PRO A 331 18.79 2.14 -1.67
CA PRO A 331 19.00 0.77 -1.21
C PRO A 331 18.01 0.36 -0.12
N LEU A 332 17.65 1.28 0.78
CA LEU A 332 16.61 1.05 1.77
C LEU A 332 15.28 0.70 1.09
N LEU A 333 14.86 1.47 0.07
CA LEU A 333 13.65 1.20 -0.69
C LEU A 333 13.73 -0.16 -1.40
N VAL A 334 14.88 -0.49 -2.01
CA VAL A 334 15.11 -1.79 -2.64
C VAL A 334 14.89 -2.93 -1.66
N MET A 335 15.45 -2.84 -0.45
CA MET A 335 15.27 -3.86 0.59
C MET A 335 13.79 -4.00 0.98
N PHE A 336 13.07 -2.88 1.14
CA PHE A 336 11.63 -2.89 1.42
C PHE A 336 10.80 -3.48 0.28
N VAL A 337 11.17 -3.25 -0.98
CA VAL A 337 10.50 -3.85 -2.14
C VAL A 337 10.72 -5.37 -2.17
N ILE A 338 11.95 -5.83 -1.93
CA ILE A 338 12.28 -7.27 -1.92
C ILE A 338 11.58 -7.97 -0.75
N LEU A 339 11.78 -7.49 0.48
CA LEU A 339 11.20 -8.11 1.66
C LEU A 339 9.68 -7.92 1.73
N GLY A 340 9.17 -6.79 1.25
CA GLY A 340 7.74 -6.52 1.14
C GLY A 340 7.06 -7.49 0.18
N ALA A 341 7.64 -7.75 -1.00
CA ALA A 341 7.12 -8.76 -1.91
C ALA A 341 7.08 -10.15 -1.27
N ILE A 342 8.15 -10.54 -0.54
CA ILE A 342 8.19 -11.80 0.21
C ILE A 342 7.11 -11.83 1.30
N LEU A 343 6.94 -10.74 2.04
CA LEU A 343 5.90 -10.63 3.08
C LEU A 343 4.50 -10.85 2.49
N LEU A 344 4.16 -10.18 1.38
CA LEU A 344 2.85 -10.34 0.73
C LEU A 344 2.62 -11.79 0.29
N ILE A 345 3.63 -12.45 -0.27
CA ILE A 345 3.59 -13.88 -0.61
C ILE A 345 3.34 -14.74 0.64
N THR A 346 4.07 -14.49 1.73
CA THR A 346 3.92 -15.25 2.97
C THR A 346 2.56 -15.04 3.65
N ILE A 347 1.99 -13.83 3.61
CA ILE A 347 0.65 -13.55 4.15
C ILE A 347 -0.41 -14.30 3.36
N SER A 348 -0.41 -14.19 2.03
CA SER A 348 -1.38 -14.91 1.18
C SER A 348 -1.32 -16.42 1.41
N TYR A 349 -0.11 -16.97 1.51
CA TYR A 349 0.09 -18.39 1.81
C TYR A 349 -0.36 -18.77 3.23
N LYS A 350 -0.10 -17.93 4.25
CA LYS A 350 -0.45 -18.23 5.65
C LYS A 350 -1.96 -18.36 5.86
N VAL A 351 -2.78 -17.57 5.17
CA VAL A 351 -4.25 -17.66 5.26
C VAL A 351 -4.74 -19.08 4.91
N VAL A 352 -4.26 -19.62 3.80
CA VAL A 352 -4.63 -20.98 3.34
C VAL A 352 -4.02 -22.07 4.24
N TYR A 353 -2.78 -21.86 4.69
CA TYR A 353 -2.09 -22.78 5.59
C TYR A 353 -2.82 -22.91 6.94
N ASP A 354 -3.23 -21.79 7.53
CA ASP A 354 -3.86 -21.75 8.84
C ASP A 354 -5.26 -22.38 8.85
N ALA A 355 -6.05 -22.12 7.80
CA ALA A 355 -7.37 -22.72 7.63
C ALA A 355 -7.28 -24.26 7.56
N ARG A 356 -6.25 -24.78 6.87
CA ARG A 356 -6.00 -26.22 6.79
C ARG A 356 -5.61 -26.84 8.12
N GLU A 357 -4.62 -26.26 8.81
CA GLU A 357 -4.13 -26.80 10.08
C GLU A 357 -5.20 -26.70 11.19
N SER A 358 -6.05 -25.68 11.13
CA SER A 358 -7.17 -25.49 12.05
C SER A 358 -8.45 -26.24 11.65
N SER A 359 -8.43 -27.03 10.57
CA SER A 359 -9.60 -27.74 10.03
C SER A 359 -10.83 -26.85 9.76
N GLN A 360 -10.58 -25.60 9.38
CA GLN A 360 -11.61 -24.65 8.96
C GLN A 360 -12.00 -24.87 7.49
N PRO A 361 -13.18 -24.39 7.05
CA PRO A 361 -13.54 -24.39 5.63
C PRO A 361 -12.48 -23.65 4.81
N THR A 362 -12.31 -24.06 3.54
CA THR A 362 -11.38 -23.41 2.62
C THR A 362 -11.73 -21.93 2.49
N PRO A 363 -10.80 -21.01 2.79
CA PRO A 363 -11.06 -19.58 2.72
C PRO A 363 -11.24 -19.14 1.27
N ASP A 364 -11.97 -18.06 1.08
CA ASP A 364 -12.10 -17.43 -0.22
C ASP A 364 -10.84 -16.65 -0.60
N TRP A 365 -10.60 -16.46 -1.90
CA TRP A 365 -9.41 -15.75 -2.37
C TRP A 365 -9.47 -14.25 -2.05
N GLN A 366 -10.67 -13.64 -1.95
CA GLN A 366 -10.87 -12.26 -1.53
C GLN A 366 -10.41 -12.04 -0.09
N LEU A 367 -10.59 -13.02 0.80
CA LEU A 367 -10.08 -12.94 2.17
C LEU A 367 -8.54 -12.95 2.19
N CYS A 368 -7.93 -13.77 1.33
CA CYS A 368 -6.48 -13.78 1.15
C CYS A 368 -5.99 -12.42 0.62
N TYR A 369 -6.72 -11.82 -0.33
CA TYR A 369 -6.40 -10.52 -0.90
C TYR A 369 -6.49 -9.38 0.10
N THR A 370 -7.63 -9.22 0.76
CA THR A 370 -7.88 -8.15 1.74
C THR A 370 -6.86 -8.17 2.88
N THR A 371 -6.53 -9.38 3.38
CA THR A 371 -5.51 -9.54 4.41
C THR A 371 -4.12 -9.16 3.91
N MET A 372 -3.75 -9.59 2.70
CA MET A 372 -2.47 -9.24 2.08
C MET A 372 -2.32 -7.74 1.84
N VAL A 373 -3.33 -7.08 1.27
CA VAL A 373 -3.29 -5.64 0.95
C VAL A 373 -3.26 -4.77 2.21
N SER A 374 -3.84 -5.23 3.32
CA SER A 374 -3.80 -4.52 4.61
C SER A 374 -2.37 -4.28 5.13
N ALA A 375 -1.39 -5.08 4.71
CA ALA A 375 0.01 -4.93 5.08
C ALA A 375 0.73 -3.81 4.31
N ILE A 376 0.24 -3.41 3.12
CA ILE A 376 0.91 -2.44 2.24
C ILE A 376 1.05 -1.06 2.89
N PRO A 377 -0.01 -0.45 3.49
CA PRO A 377 0.14 0.79 4.25
C PRO A 377 1.19 0.68 5.36
N GLY A 378 1.29 -0.48 6.00
CA GLY A 378 2.27 -0.74 7.06
C GLY A 378 3.70 -0.73 6.54
N LEU A 379 3.94 -1.33 5.37
CA LEU A 379 5.24 -1.30 4.69
C LEU A 379 5.67 0.13 4.34
N VAL A 380 4.74 0.94 3.82
CA VAL A 380 4.99 2.34 3.46
C VAL A 380 5.36 3.17 4.69
N LEU A 381 4.61 3.03 5.79
CA LEU A 381 4.89 3.75 7.02
C LEU A 381 6.18 3.29 7.70
N ALA A 382 6.47 1.99 7.68
CA ALA A 382 7.75 1.45 8.15
C ALA A 382 8.94 2.00 7.36
N TYR A 383 8.80 2.17 6.03
CA TYR A 383 9.81 2.83 5.20
C TYR A 383 9.98 4.31 5.59
N MET A 384 8.89 5.05 5.78
CA MET A 384 8.93 6.44 6.23
C MET A 384 9.62 6.58 7.59
N GLN A 385 9.33 5.69 8.54
CA GLN A 385 9.99 5.66 9.84
C GLN A 385 11.50 5.43 9.70
N ALA A 386 11.91 4.47 8.87
CA ALA A 386 13.31 4.20 8.58
C ALA A 386 13.99 5.40 7.88
N ALA A 387 13.29 6.10 6.98
CA ALA A 387 13.79 7.29 6.30
C ALA A 387 14.03 8.46 7.27
N VAL A 388 13.13 8.70 8.23
CA VAL A 388 13.30 9.72 9.29
C VAL A 388 14.55 9.41 10.12
N LEU A 389 14.74 8.15 10.51
CA LEU A 389 15.92 7.74 11.28
C LEU A 389 17.21 7.80 10.46
N ALA A 390 17.14 7.50 9.16
CA ALA A 390 18.24 7.70 8.23
C ALA A 390 18.65 9.17 8.16
N ALA A 391 17.69 10.10 8.06
CA ALA A 391 17.97 11.54 8.00
C ALA A 391 18.64 12.04 9.29
N ILE A 392 18.14 11.62 10.45
CA ILE A 392 18.71 11.96 11.76
C ILE A 392 20.12 11.36 11.88
N SER A 393 20.30 10.11 11.44
CA SER A 393 21.60 9.44 11.46
C SER A 393 22.63 10.13 10.57
N VAL A 394 22.22 10.62 9.39
CA VAL A 394 23.10 11.39 8.49
C VAL A 394 23.49 12.71 9.14
N ALA A 395 22.56 13.38 9.82
CA ALA A 395 22.86 14.61 10.54
C ALA A 395 23.90 14.40 11.65
N ILE A 396 23.74 13.34 12.44
CA ILE A 396 24.63 13.02 13.56
C ILE A 396 26.00 12.54 13.06
N SER A 397 26.06 11.74 11.99
CA SER A 397 27.33 11.25 11.40
C SER A 397 28.19 12.36 10.79
N THR A 398 27.64 13.55 10.55
CA THR A 398 28.45 14.73 10.15
C THR A 398 29.44 15.18 11.22
N ARG A 399 29.25 14.78 12.50
CA ARG A 399 30.08 15.23 13.63
C ARG A 399 30.57 14.10 14.52
N LEU A 400 29.75 13.08 14.71
CA LEU A 400 30.09 11.96 15.59
C LEU A 400 30.52 10.75 14.76
N SER A 401 31.42 9.96 15.35
CA SER A 401 31.82 8.69 14.77
C SER A 401 30.68 7.68 14.80
N MET A 402 30.87 6.56 14.11
CA MET A 402 29.85 5.52 13.92
C MET A 402 29.20 5.03 15.23
N LEU A 403 30.01 4.67 16.24
CA LEU A 403 29.49 4.06 17.47
C LEU A 403 28.55 5.01 18.25
N PRO A 404 28.93 6.28 18.53
CA PRO A 404 28.00 7.24 19.11
C PRO A 404 26.74 7.47 18.28
N ASN A 405 26.85 7.52 16.94
CA ASN A 405 25.69 7.70 16.06
C ASN A 405 24.67 6.55 16.24
N LEU A 406 25.13 5.31 16.21
CA LEU A 406 24.28 4.13 16.42
C LEU A 406 23.58 4.15 17.78
N ILE A 407 24.29 4.50 18.86
CA ILE A 407 23.71 4.56 20.21
C ILE A 407 22.66 5.67 20.31
N ILE A 408 22.95 6.86 19.79
CA ILE A 408 22.04 8.01 19.88
C ILE A 408 20.78 7.73 19.07
N VAL A 409 20.90 7.31 17.81
CA VAL A 409 19.73 7.08 16.97
C VAL A 409 18.94 5.86 17.42
N GLY A 410 19.61 4.80 17.89
CA GLY A 410 18.95 3.66 18.54
C GLY A 410 18.15 4.10 19.78
N SER A 411 18.68 5.01 20.59
CA SER A 411 17.96 5.58 21.74
C SER A 411 16.76 6.43 21.29
N ILE A 412 16.91 7.23 20.23
CA ILE A 412 15.80 7.99 19.63
C ILE A 412 14.71 7.06 19.11
N TYR A 413 15.07 5.92 18.51
CA TYR A 413 14.09 4.92 18.08
C TYR A 413 13.27 4.36 19.24
N VAL A 414 13.93 3.95 20.32
CA VAL A 414 13.28 3.40 21.51
C VAL A 414 12.38 4.45 22.16
N ILE A 415 12.91 5.66 22.39
CA ILE A 415 12.15 6.75 23.02
C ILE A 415 10.98 7.16 22.13
N GLY A 416 11.19 7.34 20.82
CA GLY A 416 10.15 7.78 19.88
C GLY A 416 8.96 6.82 19.75
N ASN A 417 9.17 5.52 20.00
CA ASN A 417 8.10 4.52 20.01
C ASN A 417 7.41 4.38 21.38
N LEU A 418 8.16 4.44 22.48
CA LEU A 418 7.64 4.20 23.82
C LEU A 418 7.08 5.45 24.50
N LEU A 419 7.63 6.62 24.21
CA LEU A 419 7.27 7.88 24.86
C LEU A 419 5.77 8.20 24.78
N PRO A 420 5.07 8.06 23.63
CA PRO A 420 3.64 8.35 23.56
C PRO A 420 2.80 7.43 24.45
N GLN A 421 3.20 6.15 24.56
CA GLN A 421 2.51 5.17 25.40
C GLN A 421 2.71 5.49 26.89
N ILE A 422 3.93 5.85 27.30
CA ILE A 422 4.24 6.28 28.67
C ILE A 422 3.41 7.52 29.04
N VAL A 423 3.37 8.52 28.15
CA VAL A 423 2.61 9.75 28.40
C VAL A 423 1.11 9.48 28.50
N ARG A 424 0.55 8.63 27.63
CA ARG A 424 -0.88 8.28 27.67
C ARG A 424 -1.27 7.57 28.97
N THR A 425 -0.45 6.62 29.43
CA THR A 425 -0.72 5.86 30.66
C THR A 425 -0.52 6.71 31.92
N SER A 426 0.47 7.60 31.94
CA SER A 426 0.81 8.41 33.13
C SER A 426 0.14 9.79 33.19
N ALA A 427 -0.60 10.20 32.15
CA ALA A 427 -1.24 11.51 32.07
C ALA A 427 -2.24 11.81 33.20
N GLY A 428 -2.78 10.78 33.86
CA GLY A 428 -3.69 10.92 35.00
C GLY A 428 -3.01 11.03 36.37
N ASP A 429 -1.80 10.47 36.52
CA ASP A 429 -1.21 10.24 37.85
C ASP A 429 -0.07 11.21 38.20
N ILE A 430 0.73 11.64 37.22
CA ILE A 430 1.94 12.44 37.49
C ILE A 430 2.11 13.56 36.44
N PRO A 431 1.77 14.83 36.77
CA PRO A 431 1.87 15.97 35.85
C PRO A 431 3.27 16.19 35.26
N PHE A 432 4.32 15.84 36.02
CA PHE A 432 5.72 15.95 35.56
C PHE A 432 6.04 15.03 34.38
N ILE A 433 5.51 13.80 34.37
CA ILE A 433 5.72 12.85 33.27
C ILE A 433 5.01 13.33 32.02
N ALA A 434 3.79 13.84 32.16
CA ALA A 434 3.04 14.43 31.05
C ALA A 434 3.75 15.66 30.45
N PHE A 435 4.28 16.56 31.29
CA PHE A 435 5.04 17.72 30.84
C PHE A 435 6.32 17.30 30.11
N THR A 436 7.14 16.45 30.74
CA THR A 436 8.42 16.01 30.18
C THR A 436 8.22 15.26 28.87
N GLY A 437 7.20 14.40 28.80
CA GLY A 437 6.90 13.67 27.58
C GLY A 437 6.34 14.53 26.45
N LYS A 438 5.56 15.59 26.76
CA LYS A 438 5.18 16.60 25.76
C LYS A 438 6.41 17.36 25.26
N LEU A 439 7.32 17.77 26.14
CA LEU A 439 8.56 18.45 25.76
C LEU A 439 9.43 17.57 24.85
N LEU A 440 9.63 16.31 25.23
CA LEU A 440 10.38 15.35 24.42
C LEU A 440 9.71 15.07 23.08
N SER A 441 8.37 15.03 23.02
CA SER A 441 7.62 14.84 21.76
C SER A 441 7.68 16.03 20.80
N VAL A 442 8.11 17.21 21.28
CA VAL A 442 8.37 18.39 20.44
C VAL A 442 9.77 18.33 19.82
N ILE A 443 10.74 17.76 20.54
CA ILE A 443 12.15 17.71 20.11
C ILE A 443 12.43 16.44 19.30
N LEU A 444 11.93 15.30 19.76
CA LEU A 444 12.17 13.99 19.14
C LEU A 444 10.99 13.60 18.26
N PRO A 445 11.26 12.89 17.14
CA PRO A 445 10.19 12.37 16.31
C PRO A 445 9.36 11.36 17.09
N VAL A 446 8.06 11.63 17.19
CA VAL A 446 7.07 10.66 17.64
C VAL A 446 6.90 9.59 16.56
N LEU A 447 7.68 8.51 16.66
CA LEU A 447 7.71 7.42 15.67
C LEU A 447 6.46 6.54 15.71
N ASN A 448 5.70 6.57 16.82
CA ASN A 448 4.45 5.84 16.93
C ASN A 448 3.40 6.28 15.88
N HIS A 449 3.54 7.46 15.26
CA HIS A 449 2.72 7.88 14.11
C HIS A 449 2.93 7.06 12.83
N PHE A 450 3.97 6.23 12.78
CA PHE A 450 4.19 5.29 11.67
C PHE A 450 3.77 3.86 12.04
N ASN A 451 3.32 3.63 13.28
CA ASN A 451 2.91 2.33 13.76
C ASN A 451 1.39 2.18 13.67
N ILE A 452 0.94 1.35 12.73
CA ILE A 452 -0.48 1.03 12.50
C ILE A 452 -0.81 -0.43 12.83
N GLN A 453 0.13 -1.15 13.44
CA GLN A 453 -0.02 -2.54 13.86
C GLN A 453 -1.32 -2.77 14.65
N PRO A 454 -1.74 -1.87 15.59
CA PRO A 454 -3.02 -2.02 16.28
C PRO A 454 -4.25 -1.92 15.34
N ALA A 455 -4.18 -1.08 14.31
CA ALA A 455 -5.28 -0.92 13.35
C ALA A 455 -5.39 -2.14 12.42
N ILE A 456 -4.25 -2.69 11.99
CA ILE A 456 -4.20 -3.96 11.22
C ILE A 456 -4.75 -5.10 12.08
N ALA A 457 -4.36 -5.19 13.35
CA ALA A 457 -4.89 -6.20 14.28
C ALA A 457 -6.40 -6.07 14.49
N ALA A 458 -6.92 -4.83 14.53
CA ALA A 458 -8.35 -4.54 14.64
C ALA A 458 -9.13 -4.77 13.33
N GLY A 459 -8.46 -5.06 12.21
CA GLY A 459 -9.10 -5.20 10.90
C GLY A 459 -9.66 -3.89 10.34
N VAL A 460 -9.13 -2.76 10.81
CA VAL A 460 -9.59 -1.42 10.39
C VAL A 460 -8.75 -0.95 9.22
N ALA A 461 -9.41 -0.62 8.11
CA ALA A 461 -8.76 -0.06 6.94
C ALA A 461 -8.09 1.28 7.27
N VAL A 462 -6.86 1.48 6.78
CA VAL A 462 -6.10 2.71 7.03
C VAL A 462 -6.56 3.78 6.03
N PRO A 463 -7.12 4.91 6.49
CA PRO A 463 -7.55 5.96 5.58
C PRO A 463 -6.37 6.58 4.82
N TYR A 464 -6.56 6.90 3.53
CA TYR A 464 -5.53 7.58 2.72
C TYR A 464 -5.09 8.92 3.31
N GLU A 465 -6.00 9.63 3.99
CA GLU A 465 -5.69 10.86 4.69
C GLU A 465 -4.61 10.67 5.76
N TYR A 466 -4.63 9.55 6.48
CA TYR A 466 -3.62 9.23 7.48
C TYR A 466 -2.24 9.05 6.82
N LEU A 467 -2.16 8.34 5.70
CA LEU A 467 -0.91 8.15 4.95
C LEU A 467 -0.33 9.48 4.45
N ILE A 468 -1.19 10.40 3.97
CA ILE A 468 -0.75 11.73 3.51
C ILE A 468 -0.20 12.54 4.71
N ARG A 469 -0.91 12.56 5.84
CA ARG A 469 -0.46 13.26 7.05
C ARG A 469 0.86 12.69 7.58
N ALA A 470 1.01 11.36 7.59
CA ALA A 470 2.26 10.70 7.96
C ALA A 470 3.40 11.00 6.97
N GLY A 471 3.09 11.07 5.67
CA GLY A 471 4.05 11.47 4.63
C GLY A 471 4.54 12.91 4.80
N ILE A 472 3.64 13.86 5.06
CA ILE A 472 4.01 15.26 5.36
C ILE A 472 4.88 15.31 6.62
N TYR A 473 4.51 14.57 7.66
CA TYR A 473 5.30 14.48 8.89
C TYR A 473 6.71 13.93 8.64
N CYS A 474 6.83 12.86 7.84
CA CYS A 474 8.11 12.30 7.41
C CYS A 474 8.96 13.34 6.66
N LEU A 475 8.38 14.03 5.68
CA LEU A 475 9.09 15.03 4.89
C LEU A 475 9.59 16.20 5.73
N LEU A 476 8.77 16.70 6.67
CA LEU A 476 9.15 17.79 7.56
C LEU A 476 10.31 17.39 8.49
N TYR A 477 10.27 16.19 9.08
CA TYR A 477 11.36 15.70 9.94
C TYR A 477 12.64 15.42 9.15
N CYS A 478 12.53 14.82 7.97
CA CYS A 478 13.68 14.65 7.08
C CYS A 478 14.28 16.01 6.69
N ALA A 479 13.46 16.99 6.30
CA ALA A 479 13.94 18.33 5.95
C ALA A 479 14.64 19.01 7.13
N ALA A 480 14.04 18.97 8.33
CA ALA A 480 14.64 19.52 9.54
C ALA A 480 15.98 18.86 9.88
N ALA A 481 16.05 17.52 9.82
CA ALA A 481 17.28 16.77 10.04
C ALA A 481 18.35 17.10 8.98
N MET A 482 17.97 17.26 7.71
CA MET A 482 18.89 17.64 6.65
C MET A 482 19.39 19.09 6.80
N VAL A 483 18.55 20.03 7.26
CA VAL A 483 19.00 21.39 7.60
C VAL A 483 20.02 21.34 8.74
N LEU A 484 19.76 20.55 9.78
CA LEU A 484 20.71 20.34 10.87
C LEU A 484 22.03 19.73 10.36
N ALA A 485 21.97 18.73 9.48
CA ALA A 485 23.15 18.11 8.87
C ALA A 485 24.00 19.13 8.11
N LEU A 486 23.37 20.03 7.34
CA LEU A 486 24.04 21.07 6.59
C LEU A 486 24.73 22.10 7.50
N LEU A 487 24.03 22.56 8.54
CA LEU A 487 24.59 23.49 9.53
C LEU A 487 25.81 22.87 10.25
N LEU A 488 25.68 21.62 10.69
CA LEU A 488 26.77 20.91 11.36
C LEU A 488 27.97 20.66 10.44
N PHE A 489 27.75 20.46 9.13
CA PHE A 489 28.81 20.17 8.17
C PHE A 489 29.54 21.43 7.66
N GLU A 490 28.86 22.58 7.59
CA GLU A 490 29.46 23.84 7.14
C GLU A 490 30.61 24.27 8.06
N ASP A 491 30.40 24.17 9.37
CA ASP A 491 31.36 24.53 10.42
C ASP A 491 32.44 23.44 10.66
N ARG A 492 32.51 22.38 9.84
CA ARG A 492 33.52 21.33 10.01
C ARG A 492 34.72 21.63 9.12
N ASP A 493 35.86 21.91 9.75
CA ASP A 493 37.15 21.97 9.08
C ASP A 493 37.53 20.57 8.59
N LEU A 494 37.64 20.44 7.27
CA LEU A 494 38.02 19.19 6.61
C LEU A 494 39.54 19.13 6.33
N ALA A 495 40.32 20.14 6.72
CA ALA A 495 41.75 20.29 6.44
C ALA A 495 42.62 19.57 7.48
#